data_AF-A0A497IGG0-F1
#
_entry.id   AF-A0A497IGG0-F1
#
_cell.length_a   1.000
_cell.length_b   1.000
_cell.length_c   1.000
_cell.angle_alpha   90.00
_cell.angle_beta   90.00
_cell.angle_gamma   90.00
#
_symmetry.space_group_name_H-M   'P 1'
#
loop_
_entity.id
_entity.type
_entity.pdbx_description
1 polymer ?
#
loop_
_entity_poly.entity_id
_entity_poly.type
_entity_poly.pdbx_seq_one_letter_code
_entity_poly.pdbx_strand_id
1 'polypeptide(L)'
;MARVIGIISGKGGVGKTTIAVNMSALLQQNKYDNILVETNFTSPTAGLHLGLVPAEHTIDKVLKRKMKIRDVLIEHPSGLTIVSFSMVLKDLKDIDPEELMKVVRRLRKESDLIILDGPDGLGKETILTIENSDDILIVTNPELPAVVEALRCARLAKAFKKNVLGVVINRVGEYEYELLPEEVENITEERILGIIPEDRVLQEAIAHRTPVVIFDPEAPSSVALRELTQDIIGISLKMKKAAKKMPSEKVKKVEKREELKFFKKIKHTLKGDIIGDFRGLFGMMKRRKSEAVMKKIEALETIKGSPVKKAEEKAEKKEERKKGIKEKFIEFLHTDYDLKTLKAKKKEI
;
A
#
# COMPACT_ATOMS: atom_id res chain seq x y z
N MET A 1 20.46 0.70 -6.21
CA MET A 1 19.55 1.79 -5.78
C MET A 1 18.87 1.33 -4.51
N ALA A 2 18.72 2.24 -3.54
CA ALA A 2 17.98 1.97 -2.32
C ALA A 2 16.58 1.45 -2.64
N ARG A 3 16.12 0.49 -1.86
CA ARG A 3 14.74 0.01 -1.93
C ARG A 3 13.86 0.91 -1.08
N VAL A 4 12.66 1.25 -1.56
CA VAL A 4 11.75 2.14 -0.83
C VAL A 4 10.45 1.43 -0.51
N ILE A 5 10.10 1.37 0.78
CA ILE A 5 8.83 0.85 1.27
C ILE A 5 8.00 2.03 1.76
N GLY A 6 6.86 2.27 1.09
CA GLY A 6 5.89 3.25 1.52
C GLY A 6 4.84 2.62 2.43
N ILE A 7 4.65 3.19 3.61
CA ILE A 7 3.58 2.80 4.54
C ILE A 7 2.40 3.74 4.34
N ILE A 8 1.23 3.21 3.99
CA ILE A 8 0.03 4.00 3.70
C ILE A 8 -1.21 3.44 4.39
N SER A 9 -2.24 4.27 4.51
CA SER A 9 -3.56 3.89 5.03
C SER A 9 -4.60 4.85 4.48
N GLY A 10 -5.83 4.37 4.25
CA GLY A 10 -6.90 5.25 3.77
C GLY A 10 -7.68 5.93 4.90
N LYS A 11 -7.50 5.51 6.16
CA LYS A 11 -8.02 6.18 7.36
C LYS A 11 -6.86 6.73 8.21
N GLY A 12 -7.08 7.88 8.85
CA GLY A 12 -6.16 8.44 9.82
C GLY A 12 -6.24 7.77 11.20
N GLY A 13 -5.18 7.88 11.99
CA GLY A 13 -5.13 7.33 13.35
C GLY A 13 -5.00 5.80 13.44
N VAL A 14 -4.73 5.10 12.34
CA VAL A 14 -4.56 3.62 12.33
C VAL A 14 -3.19 3.14 12.84
N GLY A 15 -2.30 4.04 13.25
CA GLY A 15 -0.97 3.70 13.79
C GLY A 15 0.16 3.49 12.77
N LYS A 16 0.07 4.07 11.56
CA LYS A 16 1.15 4.02 10.55
C LYS A 16 2.50 4.47 11.09
N THR A 17 2.56 5.67 11.66
CA THR A 17 3.81 6.25 12.20
C THR A 17 4.40 5.38 13.29
N THR A 18 3.55 4.84 14.16
CA THR A 18 3.96 3.89 15.21
C THR A 18 4.61 2.65 14.61
N ILE A 19 4.02 2.03 13.60
CA ILE A 19 4.62 0.90 12.88
C ILE A 19 5.91 1.31 12.17
N ALA A 20 5.93 2.47 11.49
CA ALA A 20 7.08 2.97 10.74
C ALA A 20 8.30 3.18 11.65
N VAL A 21 8.11 3.82 12.80
CA VAL A 21 9.14 4.09 13.80
C VAL A 21 9.71 2.79 14.37
N ASN A 22 8.84 1.89 14.81
CA ASN A 22 9.28 0.63 15.42
C ASN A 22 9.94 -0.33 14.42
N MET A 23 9.37 -0.44 13.21
CA MET A 23 9.98 -1.24 12.14
C MET A 23 11.36 -0.69 11.76
N SER A 24 11.53 0.64 11.68
CA SER A 24 12.82 1.26 11.35
C SER A 24 13.87 1.02 12.45
N ALA A 25 13.47 1.08 13.72
CA ALA A 25 14.32 0.71 14.85
C ALA A 25 14.77 -0.76 14.79
N LEU A 26 13.83 -1.68 14.54
CA LEU A 26 14.11 -3.11 14.40
C LEU A 26 15.01 -3.41 13.19
N LEU A 27 14.78 -2.76 12.05
CA LEU A 27 15.63 -2.88 10.86
C LEU A 27 17.07 -2.50 11.20
N GLN A 28 17.26 -1.39 11.92
CA GLN A 28 18.59 -0.96 12.33
C GLN A 28 19.25 -1.93 13.32
N GLN A 29 18.50 -2.45 14.30
CA GLN A 29 18.99 -3.50 15.22
C GLN A 29 19.44 -4.77 14.45
N ASN A 30 18.77 -5.07 13.33
CA ASN A 30 19.14 -6.15 12.41
C ASN A 30 20.23 -5.75 11.39
N LYS A 31 20.92 -4.63 11.62
CA LYS A 31 22.02 -4.10 10.80
C LYS A 31 21.62 -3.75 9.36
N TYR A 32 20.35 -3.47 9.12
CA TYR A 32 19.90 -2.87 7.87
C TYR A 32 20.12 -1.37 7.94
N ASP A 33 20.99 -0.86 7.08
CA ASP A 33 21.10 0.57 6.80
C ASP A 33 19.77 1.05 6.22
N ASN A 34 19.00 1.78 7.03
CA ASN A 34 17.71 2.32 6.66
C ASN A 34 17.50 3.75 7.16
N ILE A 35 16.73 4.53 6.40
CA ILE A 35 16.27 5.87 6.78
C ILE A 35 14.74 5.87 6.84
N LEU A 36 14.19 6.31 7.97
CA LEU A 36 12.77 6.66 8.10
C LEU A 36 12.56 8.10 7.60
N VAL A 37 11.65 8.29 6.66
CA VAL A 37 11.30 9.60 6.11
C VAL A 37 9.83 9.85 6.34
N GLU A 38 9.51 10.87 7.10
CA GLU A 38 8.15 11.37 7.22
C GLU A 38 7.75 12.06 5.91
N THR A 39 6.59 11.72 5.35
CA THR A 39 6.06 12.40 4.15
C THR A 39 4.77 13.17 4.41
N ASN A 40 4.22 13.10 5.63
CA ASN A 40 3.09 13.90 6.09
C ASN A 40 3.55 15.24 6.69
N PHE A 41 3.79 16.24 5.83
CA PHE A 41 4.24 17.56 6.29
C PHE A 41 3.11 18.45 6.80
N THR A 42 1.84 18.12 6.53
CA THR A 42 0.70 18.93 7.01
C THR A 42 0.40 18.68 8.48
N SER A 43 0.69 17.47 8.96
CA SER A 43 0.54 17.07 10.35
C SER A 43 1.66 16.09 10.75
N PRO A 44 2.91 16.55 10.87
CA PRO A 44 4.02 15.69 11.24
C PRO A 44 3.90 15.17 12.67
N THR A 45 4.21 13.89 12.86
CA THR A 45 4.12 13.20 14.16
C THR A 45 5.30 12.27 14.45
N ALA A 46 6.13 11.90 13.48
CA ALA A 46 7.25 10.98 13.68
C ALA A 46 8.30 11.55 14.64
N GLY A 47 8.59 12.85 14.53
CA GLY A 47 9.46 13.55 15.48
C GLY A 47 8.92 13.57 16.91
N LEU A 48 7.60 13.61 17.10
CA LEU A 48 6.97 13.56 18.43
C LEU A 48 7.11 12.19 19.08
N HIS A 49 6.95 11.10 18.32
CA HIS A 49 7.14 9.73 18.80
C HIS A 49 8.55 9.50 19.36
N LEU A 50 9.52 10.28 18.89
CA LEU A 50 10.95 10.14 19.19
C LEU A 50 11.52 11.30 20.02
N GLY A 51 10.68 12.21 20.49
CA GLY A 51 11.14 13.32 21.32
C GLY A 51 12.05 14.32 20.62
N LEU A 52 12.04 14.38 19.28
CA LEU A 52 12.92 15.22 18.47
C LEU A 52 12.38 16.65 18.33
N VAL A 53 11.76 17.21 19.37
CA VAL A 53 11.09 18.53 19.32
C VAL A 53 11.66 19.45 20.41
N PRO A 54 12.09 20.67 20.06
CA PRO A 54 12.16 21.25 18.72
C PRO A 54 13.30 20.65 17.87
N ALA A 55 13.01 20.31 16.61
CA ALA A 55 14.02 19.85 15.67
C ALA A 55 14.68 21.05 14.98
N GLU A 56 16.00 21.21 15.15
CA GLU A 56 16.78 22.18 14.38
C GLU A 56 17.13 21.69 12.97
N HIS A 57 17.08 20.38 12.74
CA HIS A 57 17.57 19.74 11.52
C HIS A 57 16.42 19.06 10.76
N THR A 58 15.58 19.87 10.11
CA THR A 58 14.32 19.39 9.50
C THR A 58 14.31 19.49 7.98
N ILE A 59 13.61 18.56 7.32
CA ILE A 59 13.59 18.47 5.86
C ILE A 59 13.02 19.71 5.17
N ASP A 60 12.12 20.47 5.81
CA ASP A 60 11.61 21.74 5.29
C ASP A 60 12.73 22.76 5.03
N LYS A 61 13.81 22.74 5.81
CA LYS A 61 15.00 23.58 5.58
C LYS A 61 15.75 23.16 4.32
N VAL A 62 15.77 21.87 3.98
CA VAL A 62 16.35 21.38 2.71
C VAL A 62 15.47 21.80 1.54
N LEU A 63 14.14 21.68 1.67
CA LEU A 63 13.17 22.12 0.65
C LEU A 63 13.29 23.62 0.38
N LYS A 64 13.59 24.41 1.42
CA LYS A 64 13.85 25.86 1.35
C LYS A 64 15.30 26.21 1.00
N ARG A 65 16.14 25.22 0.65
CA ARG A 65 17.56 25.39 0.28
C ARG A 65 18.43 26.05 1.38
N LYS A 66 18.03 25.92 2.64
CA LYS A 66 18.74 26.45 3.81
C LYS A 66 19.73 25.45 4.43
N MET A 67 19.56 24.15 4.16
CA MET A 67 20.42 23.07 4.67
C MET A 67 20.68 22.02 3.60
N LYS A 68 21.75 21.23 3.77
CA LYS A 68 22.01 20.07 2.92
C LYS A 68 21.23 18.87 3.44
N ILE A 69 21.01 17.91 2.56
CA ILE A 69 20.25 16.69 2.88
C ILE A 69 20.88 15.86 4.00
N ARG A 70 22.21 15.85 4.11
CA ARG A 70 22.92 15.11 5.15
C ARG A 70 22.77 15.74 6.52
N ASP A 71 22.59 17.06 6.57
CA ASP A 71 22.45 17.78 7.83
C ASP A 71 21.11 17.47 8.50
N VAL A 72 20.13 16.94 7.76
CA VAL A 72 18.80 16.60 8.30
C VAL A 72 18.59 15.11 8.53
N LEU A 73 19.66 14.32 8.43
CA LEU A 73 19.68 12.92 8.86
C LEU A 73 19.93 12.89 10.37
N ILE A 74 18.88 12.66 11.16
CA ILE A 74 18.98 12.64 12.62
C ILE A 74 19.11 11.18 13.07
N GLU A 75 20.20 10.87 13.77
CA GLU A 75 20.32 9.62 14.50
C GLU A 75 19.65 9.76 15.87
N HIS A 76 18.66 8.91 16.15
CA HIS A 76 18.00 8.83 17.45
C HIS A 76 18.73 7.82 18.35
N PRO A 77 18.73 7.96 19.70
CA PRO A 77 19.37 7.00 20.62
C PRO A 77 18.95 5.53 20.48
N SER A 78 17.80 5.24 19.86
CA SER A 78 17.40 3.88 19.50
C SER A 78 18.21 3.27 18.33
N GLY A 79 19.06 4.06 17.69
CA GLY A 79 19.86 3.72 16.52
C GLY A 79 19.23 4.07 15.18
N LEU A 80 17.91 4.34 15.13
CA LEU A 80 17.25 4.65 13.86
C LEU A 80 17.69 6.01 13.32
N THR A 81 17.86 6.11 11.99
CA THR A 81 18.05 7.38 11.29
C THR A 81 16.71 7.89 10.76
N ILE A 82 16.35 9.13 11.06
CA ILE A 82 15.09 9.75 10.67
C ILE A 82 15.29 11.10 9.99
N VAL A 83 14.41 11.39 9.04
CA VAL A 83 14.20 12.70 8.45
C VAL A 83 12.75 13.13 8.74
N SER A 84 12.59 14.18 9.54
CA SER A 84 11.28 14.70 9.96
C SER A 84 11.08 16.16 9.56
N PHE A 85 9.82 16.62 9.66
CA PHE A 85 9.46 18.03 9.45
C PHE A 85 9.55 18.85 10.74
N SER A 86 9.62 20.18 10.59
CA SER A 86 9.39 21.11 11.70
C SER A 86 7.97 20.99 12.24
N MET A 87 7.81 21.08 13.56
CA MET A 87 6.50 21.17 14.21
C MET A 87 5.91 22.59 14.14
N VAL A 88 6.69 23.58 13.70
CA VAL A 88 6.23 24.97 13.65
C VAL A 88 5.54 25.23 12.31
N LEU A 89 4.21 25.45 12.34
CA LEU A 89 3.38 25.63 11.13
C LEU A 89 3.93 26.67 10.14
N LYS A 90 4.55 27.75 10.62
CA LYS A 90 5.14 28.80 9.76
C LYS A 90 6.28 28.26 8.89
N ASP A 91 7.01 27.26 9.37
CA ASP A 91 8.13 26.64 8.67
C ASP A 91 7.63 25.70 7.56
N LEU A 92 6.38 25.25 7.65
CA LEU A 92 5.76 24.34 6.69
C LEU A 92 5.01 25.07 5.56
N LYS A 93 4.89 26.39 5.64
CA LYS A 93 4.35 27.21 4.55
C LYS A 93 5.17 27.05 3.28
N ASP A 94 4.46 26.99 2.16
CA ASP A 94 4.99 26.94 0.79
C ASP A 94 5.86 25.71 0.49
N ILE A 95 5.61 24.60 1.20
CA ILE A 95 6.21 23.30 0.87
C ILE A 95 5.48 22.71 -0.35
N ASP A 96 6.25 22.40 -1.40
CA ASP A 96 5.77 21.64 -2.54
C ASP A 96 5.99 20.13 -2.30
N PRO A 97 4.92 19.31 -2.24
CA PRO A 97 5.03 17.86 -2.13
C PRO A 97 5.88 17.21 -3.23
N GLU A 98 5.98 17.80 -4.42
CA GLU A 98 6.79 17.26 -5.52
C GLU A 98 8.28 17.49 -5.29
N GLU A 99 8.66 18.60 -4.65
CA GLU A 99 10.05 18.85 -4.22
C GLU A 99 10.47 17.87 -3.12
N LEU A 100 9.57 17.54 -2.19
CA LEU A 100 9.81 16.48 -1.20
C LEU A 100 10.21 15.17 -1.87
N MET A 101 9.50 14.77 -2.92
CA MET A 101 9.84 13.54 -3.65
C MET A 101 11.18 13.62 -4.37
N LYS A 102 11.61 14.80 -4.82
CA LYS A 102 12.98 15.00 -5.34
C LYS A 102 14.03 14.82 -4.25
N VAL A 103 13.75 15.25 -3.01
CA VAL A 103 14.62 15.00 -1.85
C VAL A 103 14.67 13.51 -1.50
N VAL A 104 13.53 12.81 -1.45
CA VAL A 104 13.48 11.36 -1.23
C VAL A 104 14.34 10.59 -2.27
N ARG A 105 14.30 10.98 -3.54
CA ARG A 105 15.15 10.38 -4.58
C ARG A 105 16.64 10.61 -4.34
N ARG A 106 17.03 11.71 -3.70
CA ARG A 106 18.43 11.96 -3.32
C ARG A 106 18.82 11.11 -2.11
N LEU A 107 17.93 10.90 -1.14
CA LEU A 107 18.15 9.99 0.00
C LEU A 107 18.43 8.55 -0.43
N ARG A 108 17.96 8.12 -1.62
CA ARG A 108 18.29 6.78 -2.18
C ARG A 108 19.79 6.54 -2.42
N LYS A 109 20.64 7.55 -2.23
CA LYS A 109 22.12 7.45 -2.28
C LYS A 109 22.78 7.35 -0.90
N GLU A 110 22.04 7.64 0.16
CA GLU A 110 22.57 7.73 1.53
C GLU A 110 22.25 6.47 2.35
N SER A 111 21.36 5.59 1.88
CA SER A 111 21.00 4.34 2.57
C SER A 111 20.54 3.24 1.60
N ASP A 112 20.58 1.99 2.04
CA ASP A 112 20.14 0.81 1.28
C ASP A 112 18.61 0.61 1.28
N LEU A 113 17.94 1.12 2.30
CA LEU A 113 16.50 1.00 2.52
C LEU A 113 15.92 2.34 2.97
N ILE A 114 14.76 2.72 2.43
CA ILE A 114 14.02 3.89 2.90
C ILE A 114 12.62 3.45 3.26
N ILE A 115 12.18 3.85 4.45
CA ILE A 115 10.81 3.70 4.90
C ILE A 115 10.14 5.07 4.77
N LEU A 116 9.07 5.17 3.99
CA LEU A 116 8.26 6.39 3.91
C LEU A 116 7.05 6.23 4.84
N ASP A 117 6.98 7.06 5.87
CA ASP A 117 5.77 7.21 6.69
C ASP A 117 4.79 8.14 5.98
N GLY A 118 3.82 7.53 5.29
CA GLY A 118 2.86 8.20 4.44
C GLY A 118 1.82 9.01 5.20
N PRO A 119 1.20 10.00 4.55
CA PRO A 119 0.04 10.71 5.09
C PRO A 119 -1.20 9.81 5.15
N ASP A 120 -2.22 10.32 5.84
CA ASP A 120 -3.53 9.69 5.92
C ASP A 120 -4.34 9.86 4.62
N GLY A 121 -5.19 8.89 4.31
CA GLY A 121 -6.12 8.99 3.19
C GLY A 121 -5.48 8.74 1.83
N LEU A 122 -6.18 9.17 0.78
CA LEU A 122 -5.83 8.88 -0.63
C LEU A 122 -5.59 10.16 -1.45
N GLY A 123 -5.12 11.22 -0.79
CA GLY A 123 -4.85 12.52 -1.40
C GLY A 123 -3.58 12.56 -2.25
N LYS A 124 -3.22 13.75 -2.75
CA LYS A 124 -2.03 13.98 -3.60
C LYS A 124 -0.74 13.47 -2.94
N GLU A 125 -0.58 13.71 -1.64
CA GLU A 125 0.63 13.31 -0.90
C GLU A 125 0.77 11.78 -0.77
N THR A 126 -0.34 11.06 -0.54
CA THR A 126 -0.35 9.59 -0.56
C THR A 126 0.02 9.07 -1.94
N ILE A 127 -0.54 9.66 -3.01
CA ILE A 127 -0.22 9.29 -4.40
C ILE A 127 1.28 9.47 -4.67
N LEU A 128 1.86 10.60 -4.27
CA LEU A 128 3.29 10.86 -4.40
C LEU A 128 4.14 9.86 -3.61
N THR A 129 3.71 9.49 -2.40
CA THR A 129 4.36 8.44 -1.60
C THR A 129 4.33 7.09 -2.33
N ILE A 130 3.18 6.72 -2.91
CA ILE A 130 3.04 5.49 -3.71
C ILE A 130 3.96 5.53 -4.93
N GLU A 131 3.93 6.61 -5.71
CA GLU A 131 4.74 6.78 -6.93
C GLU A 131 6.24 6.65 -6.68
N ASN A 132 6.73 7.12 -5.52
CA ASN A 132 8.15 7.11 -5.16
C ASN A 132 8.58 5.89 -4.34
N SER A 133 7.65 4.98 -4.03
CA SER A 133 7.93 3.70 -3.37
C SER A 133 8.13 2.58 -4.39
N ASP A 134 8.92 1.58 -4.04
CA ASP A 134 9.05 0.33 -4.81
C ASP A 134 8.01 -0.69 -4.32
N ASP A 135 7.78 -0.72 -3.02
CA ASP A 135 6.83 -1.57 -2.33
C ASP A 135 5.91 -0.76 -1.42
N ILE A 136 4.70 -1.28 -1.20
CA ILE A 136 3.67 -0.65 -0.38
C ILE A 136 3.28 -1.60 0.76
N LEU A 137 3.35 -1.09 1.99
CA LEU A 137 2.78 -1.71 3.17
C LEU A 137 1.50 -0.94 3.55
N ILE A 138 0.38 -1.65 3.67
CA ILE A 138 -0.89 -1.03 4.00
C ILE A 138 -1.20 -1.29 5.48
N VAL A 139 -1.60 -0.26 6.22
CA VAL A 139 -2.01 -0.38 7.63
C VAL A 139 -3.50 -0.11 7.74
N THR A 140 -4.21 -0.94 8.50
CA THR A 140 -5.63 -0.78 8.81
C THR A 140 -5.93 -1.20 10.24
N ASN A 141 -7.03 -0.70 10.81
CA ASN A 141 -7.65 -1.26 11.99
C ASN A 141 -8.70 -2.32 11.57
N PRO A 142 -9.09 -3.26 12.45
CA PRO A 142 -10.07 -4.31 12.16
C PRO A 142 -11.54 -3.81 12.14
N GLU A 143 -11.78 -2.60 11.66
CA GLU A 143 -13.10 -1.99 11.52
C GLU A 143 -13.48 -1.94 10.03
N LEU A 144 -14.73 -2.30 9.69
CA LEU A 144 -15.18 -2.33 8.28
C LEU A 144 -14.86 -1.04 7.48
N PRO A 145 -15.11 0.18 8.00
CA PRO A 145 -14.75 1.40 7.27
C PRO A 145 -13.25 1.53 6.99
N ALA A 146 -12.39 1.15 7.95
CA ALA A 146 -10.94 1.20 7.78
C ALA A 146 -10.46 0.16 6.75
N VAL A 147 -11.03 -1.05 6.78
CA VAL A 147 -10.70 -2.14 5.86
C VAL A 147 -11.13 -1.83 4.43
N VAL A 148 -12.28 -1.20 4.23
CA VAL A 148 -12.71 -0.72 2.89
C VAL A 148 -11.74 0.33 2.35
N GLU A 149 -11.24 1.23 3.20
CA GLU A 149 -10.22 2.20 2.83
C GLU A 149 -8.88 1.52 2.49
N ALA A 150 -8.50 0.44 3.19
CA ALA A 150 -7.33 -0.37 2.87
C ALA A 150 -7.44 -1.06 1.49
N LEU A 151 -8.62 -1.56 1.10
CA LEU A 151 -8.87 -2.06 -0.26
C LEU A 151 -8.61 -0.96 -1.31
N ARG A 152 -9.04 0.27 -1.05
CA ARG A 152 -8.79 1.40 -1.96
C ARG A 152 -7.30 1.72 -2.06
N CYS A 153 -6.55 1.69 -0.95
CA CYS A 153 -5.09 1.78 -0.96
C CYS A 153 -4.45 0.72 -1.86
N ALA A 154 -4.85 -0.55 -1.70
CA ALA A 154 -4.31 -1.67 -2.48
C ALA A 154 -4.57 -1.50 -3.98
N ARG A 155 -5.81 -1.13 -4.35
CA ARG A 155 -6.18 -0.85 -5.75
C ARG A 155 -5.39 0.31 -6.33
N LEU A 156 -5.20 1.38 -5.56
CA LEU A 156 -4.42 2.54 -5.99
C LEU A 156 -2.95 2.16 -6.22
N ALA A 157 -2.32 1.47 -5.27
CA ALA A 157 -0.96 0.98 -5.39
C ALA A 157 -0.77 0.09 -6.63
N LYS A 158 -1.70 -0.85 -6.87
CA LYS A 158 -1.72 -1.71 -8.08
C LYS A 158 -1.88 -0.90 -9.36
N ALA A 159 -2.71 0.14 -9.38
CA ALA A 159 -2.87 1.02 -10.54
C ALA A 159 -1.55 1.74 -10.90
N PHE A 160 -0.76 2.12 -9.89
CA PHE A 160 0.60 2.65 -10.06
C PHE A 160 1.67 1.58 -10.29
N LYS A 161 1.27 0.33 -10.50
CA LYS A 161 2.15 -0.84 -10.72
C LYS A 161 3.17 -1.04 -9.59
N LYS A 162 2.78 -0.70 -8.37
CA LYS A 162 3.60 -0.92 -7.16
C LYS A 162 3.34 -2.29 -6.59
N ASN A 163 4.37 -2.88 -5.99
CA ASN A 163 4.24 -4.16 -5.32
C ASN A 163 3.58 -3.95 -3.95
N VAL A 164 2.37 -4.47 -3.75
CA VAL A 164 1.73 -4.46 -2.43
C VAL A 164 2.32 -5.63 -1.64
N LEU A 165 3.04 -5.33 -0.56
CA LEU A 165 3.62 -6.36 0.29
C LEU A 165 2.51 -7.14 1.01
N GLY A 166 1.48 -6.44 1.44
CA GLY A 166 0.29 -6.94 2.12
C GLY A 166 -0.26 -5.91 3.11
N VAL A 167 -1.14 -6.38 3.98
CA VAL A 167 -1.86 -5.56 4.96
C VAL A 167 -1.40 -5.90 6.38
N VAL A 168 -1.18 -4.88 7.20
CA VAL A 168 -0.99 -4.99 8.64
C VAL A 168 -2.29 -4.59 9.32
N ILE A 169 -2.86 -5.49 10.12
CA ILE A 169 -4.01 -5.21 10.96
C ILE A 169 -3.48 -4.75 12.30
N ASN A 170 -3.72 -3.49 12.66
CA ASN A 170 -3.25 -2.88 13.89
C ASN A 170 -4.39 -2.74 14.90
N ARG A 171 -4.03 -2.64 16.19
CA ARG A 171 -4.97 -2.45 17.31
C ARG A 171 -6.00 -3.57 17.44
N VAL A 172 -5.57 -4.81 17.22
CA VAL A 172 -6.46 -5.98 17.35
C VAL A 172 -6.71 -6.31 18.82
N GLY A 173 -7.96 -6.58 19.17
CA GLY A 173 -8.40 -6.87 20.54
C GLY A 173 -8.80 -5.62 21.33
N GLU A 174 -9.03 -4.48 20.67
CA GLU A 174 -9.61 -3.29 21.29
C GLU A 174 -11.13 -3.48 21.51
N TYR A 175 -11.81 -4.15 20.58
CA TYR A 175 -13.26 -4.37 20.61
C TYR A 175 -13.65 -5.83 20.26
N GLU A 176 -14.81 -6.29 20.73
CA GLU A 176 -15.30 -7.66 20.45
C GLU A 176 -15.89 -7.84 19.04
N TYR A 177 -16.26 -6.74 18.37
CA TYR A 177 -16.92 -6.73 17.06
C TYR A 177 -15.95 -6.50 15.88
N GLU A 178 -14.67 -6.75 16.11
CA GLU A 178 -13.61 -6.63 15.11
C GLU A 178 -13.76 -7.65 13.99
N LEU A 179 -13.40 -7.24 12.76
CA LEU A 179 -13.30 -8.15 11.64
C LEU A 179 -12.15 -9.14 11.86
N LEU A 180 -12.42 -10.41 11.58
CA LEU A 180 -11.40 -11.45 11.62
C LEU A 180 -10.35 -11.23 10.53
N PRO A 181 -9.07 -11.63 10.74
CA PRO A 181 -8.02 -11.49 9.75
C PRO A 181 -8.39 -12.06 8.37
N GLU A 182 -9.11 -13.18 8.32
CA GLU A 182 -9.59 -13.79 7.07
C GLU A 182 -10.62 -12.92 6.36
N GLU A 183 -11.47 -12.20 7.10
CA GLU A 183 -12.43 -11.26 6.52
C GLU A 183 -11.70 -10.05 5.92
N VAL A 184 -10.67 -9.55 6.61
CA VAL A 184 -9.82 -8.46 6.12
C VAL A 184 -9.08 -8.88 4.85
N GLU A 185 -8.49 -10.08 4.82
CA GLU A 185 -7.83 -10.63 3.63
C GLU A 185 -8.80 -10.76 2.45
N ASN A 186 -10.01 -11.26 2.70
CA ASN A 186 -11.05 -11.41 1.68
C ASN A 186 -11.53 -10.06 1.12
N ILE A 187 -11.69 -9.04 1.97
CA ILE A 187 -12.14 -7.70 1.54
C ILE A 187 -11.03 -6.97 0.79
N THR A 188 -9.80 -7.02 1.29
CA THR A 188 -8.68 -6.27 0.71
C THR A 188 -8.11 -6.94 -0.54
N GLU A 189 -8.36 -8.24 -0.72
CA GLU A 189 -7.74 -9.07 -1.75
C GLU A 189 -6.20 -9.06 -1.64
N GLU A 190 -5.69 -8.89 -0.41
CA GLU A 190 -4.28 -8.85 -0.07
C GLU A 190 -4.00 -9.72 1.15
N ARG A 191 -2.83 -10.36 1.15
CA ARG A 191 -2.41 -11.17 2.30
C ARG A 191 -2.21 -10.30 3.54
N ILE A 192 -2.52 -10.86 4.70
CA ILE A 192 -2.13 -10.28 5.98
C ILE A 192 -0.65 -10.57 6.23
N LEU A 193 0.10 -9.52 6.56
CA LEU A 193 1.53 -9.58 6.86
C LEU A 193 1.85 -9.47 8.34
N GLY A 194 0.93 -8.94 9.13
CA GLY A 194 1.13 -8.76 10.55
C GLY A 194 -0.17 -8.39 11.23
N ILE A 195 -0.30 -8.84 12.46
CA ILE A 195 -1.41 -8.51 13.35
C ILE A 195 -0.76 -7.92 14.59
N ILE A 196 -0.94 -6.62 14.80
CA ILE A 196 -0.42 -5.92 15.96
C ILE A 196 -1.56 -5.77 16.97
N PRO A 197 -1.43 -6.33 18.19
CA PRO A 197 -2.48 -6.24 19.20
C PRO A 197 -2.62 -4.79 19.69
N GLU A 198 -3.81 -4.44 20.18
CA GLU A 198 -3.97 -3.25 21.00
C GLU A 198 -3.13 -3.41 22.27
N ASP A 199 -2.30 -2.41 22.56
CA ASP A 199 -1.29 -2.50 23.59
C ASP A 199 -1.06 -1.14 24.24
N ARG A 200 -1.28 -1.05 25.56
CA ARG A 200 -1.09 0.19 26.32
C ARG A 200 0.38 0.60 26.38
N VAL A 201 1.30 -0.37 26.28
CA VAL A 201 2.75 -0.12 26.34
C VAL A 201 3.20 0.73 25.14
N LEU A 202 2.47 0.72 24.02
CA LEU A 202 2.71 1.64 22.90
C LEU A 202 2.56 3.11 23.32
N GLN A 203 1.52 3.44 24.09
CA GLN A 203 1.26 4.80 24.55
C GLN A 203 2.30 5.23 25.59
N GLU A 204 2.69 4.32 26.48
CA GLU A 204 3.78 4.54 27.45
C GLU A 204 5.10 4.81 26.74
N ALA A 205 5.47 4.00 25.75
CA ALA A 205 6.69 4.17 24.97
C ALA A 205 6.73 5.54 24.25
N ILE A 206 5.61 5.98 23.69
CA ILE A 206 5.47 7.32 23.08
C ILE A 206 5.66 8.43 24.13
N ALA A 207 5.07 8.29 25.32
CA ALA A 207 5.27 9.25 26.41
C ALA A 207 6.74 9.30 26.86
N HIS A 208 7.44 8.17 26.80
CA HIS A 208 8.88 8.03 27.02
C HIS A 208 9.74 8.39 25.80
N ARG A 209 9.12 8.81 24.68
CA ARG A 209 9.80 9.27 23.46
C ARG A 209 10.74 8.23 22.85
N THR A 210 10.36 6.96 22.95
CA THR A 210 11.17 5.85 22.45
C THR A 210 10.29 4.84 21.72
N PRO A 211 10.79 4.13 20.70
CA PRO A 211 10.05 3.02 20.10
C PRO A 211 9.71 1.95 21.14
N VAL A 212 8.52 1.35 21.08
CA VAL A 212 8.08 0.29 22.01
C VAL A 212 9.02 -0.91 22.01
N VAL A 213 9.55 -1.25 20.83
CA VAL A 213 10.50 -2.36 20.65
C VAL A 213 11.83 -2.16 21.39
N ILE A 214 12.12 -0.93 21.81
CA ILE A 214 13.26 -0.56 22.66
C ILE A 214 12.82 -0.40 24.11
N PHE A 215 11.65 0.23 24.33
CA PHE A 215 11.09 0.50 25.65
C PHE A 215 10.79 -0.77 26.43
N ASP A 216 10.05 -1.68 25.79
CA ASP A 216 9.70 -3.00 26.31
C ASP A 216 9.76 -4.00 25.14
N PRO A 217 10.91 -4.68 24.96
CA PRO A 217 11.11 -5.64 23.87
C PRO A 217 10.17 -6.86 23.90
N GLU A 218 9.57 -7.15 25.05
CA GLU A 218 8.71 -8.31 25.31
C GLU A 218 7.22 -7.97 25.30
N ALA A 219 6.86 -6.68 25.17
CA ALA A 219 5.48 -6.25 25.01
C ALA A 219 4.81 -6.98 23.83
N PRO A 220 3.50 -7.32 23.92
CA PRO A 220 2.80 -8.02 22.83
C PRO A 220 2.94 -7.32 21.48
N SER A 221 2.84 -5.99 21.45
CA SER A 221 3.07 -5.21 20.24
C SER A 221 4.51 -5.29 19.74
N SER A 222 5.51 -5.28 20.64
CA SER A 222 6.93 -5.42 20.30
C SER A 222 7.24 -6.77 19.65
N VAL A 223 6.66 -7.86 20.18
CA VAL A 223 6.81 -9.20 19.60
C VAL A 223 6.22 -9.25 18.19
N ALA A 224 4.98 -8.78 18.03
CA ALA A 224 4.31 -8.76 16.74
C ALA A 224 5.02 -7.88 15.69
N LEU A 225 5.54 -6.72 16.09
CA LEU A 225 6.33 -5.83 15.23
C LEU A 225 7.67 -6.47 14.81
N ARG A 226 8.27 -7.28 15.69
CA ARG A 226 9.49 -8.02 15.39
C ARG A 226 9.25 -9.10 14.33
N GLU A 227 8.16 -9.85 14.46
CA GLU A 227 7.74 -10.85 13.47
C GLU A 227 7.44 -10.20 12.11
N LEU A 228 6.62 -9.14 12.09
CA LEU A 228 6.34 -8.37 10.88
C LEU A 228 7.62 -7.89 10.18
N THR A 229 8.57 -7.36 10.96
CA THR A 229 9.84 -6.85 10.41
C THR A 229 10.69 -7.97 9.83
N GLN A 230 10.75 -9.13 10.49
CA GLN A 230 11.47 -10.31 9.98
C GLN A 230 10.88 -10.81 8.65
N ASP A 231 9.55 -10.82 8.53
CA ASP A 231 8.88 -11.20 7.28
C ASP A 231 9.18 -10.23 6.14
N ILE A 232 9.14 -8.92 6.42
CA ILE A 232 9.51 -7.88 5.45
C ILE A 232 10.96 -8.03 5.00
N ILE A 233 11.89 -8.28 5.94
CA ILE A 233 13.28 -8.60 5.63
C ILE A 233 13.37 -9.83 4.72
N GLY A 234 12.65 -10.90 5.06
CA GLY A 234 12.62 -12.15 4.29
C GLY A 234 12.14 -11.93 2.85
N ILE A 235 11.08 -11.13 2.66
CA ILE A 235 10.57 -10.73 1.34
C ILE A 235 11.62 -9.91 0.59
N SER A 236 12.22 -8.91 1.25
CA SER A 236 13.21 -8.01 0.65
C SER A 236 14.45 -8.78 0.16
N LEU A 237 14.97 -9.71 0.96
CA LEU A 237 16.10 -10.56 0.60
C LEU A 237 15.79 -11.54 -0.54
N LYS A 238 14.60 -12.16 -0.55
CA LYS A 238 14.15 -13.04 -1.64
C LYS A 238 14.09 -12.29 -2.97
N MET A 239 13.61 -11.05 -2.95
CA MET A 239 13.51 -10.21 -4.14
C MET A 239 14.87 -9.71 -4.65
N LYS A 240 15.83 -9.36 -3.76
CA LYS A 240 17.23 -9.08 -4.16
C LYS A 240 17.86 -10.29 -4.86
N LYS A 241 17.60 -11.52 -4.40
CA LYS A 241 18.09 -12.77 -5.02
C LYS A 241 17.44 -13.05 -6.37
N ALA A 242 16.13 -12.83 -6.52
CA ALA A 242 15.41 -13.01 -7.78
C ALA A 242 15.90 -12.03 -8.88
N ALA A 243 16.11 -10.75 -8.52
CA ALA A 243 16.64 -9.75 -9.44
C ALA A 243 18.06 -10.08 -9.95
N LYS A 244 18.90 -10.71 -9.13
CA LYS A 244 20.26 -11.16 -9.51
C LYS A 244 20.27 -12.38 -10.44
N LYS A 245 19.21 -13.19 -10.47
CA LYS A 245 19.12 -14.41 -11.30
C LYS A 245 18.57 -14.17 -12.71
N MET A 246 18.07 -12.98 -13.03
CA MET A 246 17.56 -12.66 -14.36
C MET A 246 18.71 -12.23 -15.30
N PRO A 247 18.96 -12.91 -16.44
CA PRO A 247 19.99 -12.49 -17.39
C PRO A 247 19.64 -11.15 -18.04
N SER A 248 20.52 -10.17 -17.87
CA SER A 248 20.33 -8.74 -18.19
C SER A 248 20.20 -8.40 -19.69
N GLU A 249 20.53 -9.32 -20.60
CA GLU A 249 20.59 -9.01 -22.04
C GLU A 249 19.43 -9.57 -22.88
N LYS A 250 18.73 -10.61 -22.41
CA LYS A 250 17.61 -11.21 -23.19
C LYS A 250 16.28 -10.46 -23.02
N VAL A 251 16.03 -9.86 -21.86
CA VAL A 251 14.75 -9.18 -21.55
C VAL A 251 14.55 -7.92 -22.40
N LYS A 252 15.59 -7.09 -22.54
CA LYS A 252 15.53 -5.84 -23.34
C LYS A 252 15.29 -6.08 -24.84
N LYS A 253 15.66 -7.24 -25.37
CA LYS A 253 15.52 -7.58 -26.80
C LYS A 253 14.15 -8.20 -27.12
N VAL A 254 13.50 -8.84 -26.14
CA VAL A 254 12.18 -9.45 -26.29
C VAL A 254 11.07 -8.42 -26.12
N GLU A 255 11.12 -7.57 -25.08
CA GLU A 255 10.13 -6.51 -24.85
C GLU A 255 10.09 -5.52 -26.02
N LYS A 256 11.25 -5.08 -26.49
CA LYS A 256 11.34 -4.14 -27.62
C LYS A 256 10.89 -4.76 -28.95
N ARG A 257 10.93 -6.08 -29.11
CA ARG A 257 10.42 -6.79 -30.31
C ARG A 257 8.91 -7.03 -30.23
N GLU A 258 8.35 -7.27 -29.04
CA GLU A 258 6.91 -7.46 -28.86
C GLU A 258 6.15 -6.13 -28.90
N GLU A 259 6.68 -5.07 -28.28
CA GLU A 259 6.10 -3.72 -28.39
C GLU A 259 6.09 -3.22 -29.84
N LEU A 260 7.18 -3.44 -30.60
CA LEU A 260 7.24 -3.01 -32.00
C LEU A 260 6.28 -3.82 -32.91
N LYS A 261 6.05 -5.10 -32.59
CA LYS A 261 5.03 -5.93 -33.26
C LYS A 261 3.62 -5.48 -32.90
N PHE A 262 3.38 -5.11 -31.65
CA PHE A 262 2.10 -4.59 -31.15
C PHE A 262 1.74 -3.24 -31.80
N PHE A 263 2.69 -2.30 -31.87
CA PHE A 263 2.48 -1.01 -32.52
C PHE A 263 2.33 -1.12 -34.05
N LYS A 264 3.06 -2.01 -34.72
CA LYS A 264 2.85 -2.29 -36.16
C LYS A 264 1.46 -2.88 -36.43
N LYS A 265 0.96 -3.73 -35.53
CA LYS A 265 -0.39 -4.32 -35.64
C LYS A 265 -1.48 -3.26 -35.48
N ILE A 266 -1.34 -2.35 -34.52
CA ILE A 266 -2.27 -1.23 -34.32
C ILE A 266 -2.29 -0.27 -35.52
N LYS A 267 -1.13 0.04 -36.10
CA LYS A 267 -1.01 0.98 -37.23
C LYS A 267 -1.63 0.44 -38.54
N HIS A 268 -1.70 -0.90 -38.68
CA HIS A 268 -2.32 -1.53 -39.84
C HIS A 268 -3.85 -1.68 -39.69
N THR A 269 -4.35 -1.69 -38.46
CA THR A 269 -5.79 -1.77 -38.15
C THR A 269 -6.49 -0.40 -38.19
N LEU A 270 -5.74 0.71 -38.11
CA LEU A 270 -6.29 2.08 -38.08
C LEU A 270 -6.25 2.82 -39.44
N LYS A 271 -5.96 2.13 -40.55
CA LYS A 271 -6.20 2.64 -41.92
C LYS A 271 -7.37 1.88 -42.52
N GLY A 272 -8.58 2.34 -42.22
CA GLY A 272 -9.82 1.78 -42.73
C GLY A 272 -10.96 2.33 -41.89
N ASP A 273 -11.67 3.31 -42.43
CA ASP A 273 -12.86 3.87 -41.84
C ASP A 273 -13.87 2.75 -41.51
N ILE A 274 -14.44 2.81 -40.31
CA ILE A 274 -15.89 2.88 -40.05
C ILE A 274 -16.15 2.58 -38.57
N ILE A 275 -16.83 3.55 -37.96
CA ILE A 275 -17.56 3.50 -36.71
C ILE A 275 -18.55 2.32 -36.77
N GLY A 276 -18.30 1.29 -35.97
CA GLY A 276 -19.22 0.17 -35.82
C GLY A 276 -18.55 -1.06 -35.21
N ASP A 277 -19.01 -1.45 -34.03
CA ASP A 277 -18.86 -2.81 -33.48
C ASP A 277 -17.62 -3.17 -32.62
N PHE A 278 -17.31 -2.31 -31.64
CA PHE A 278 -16.46 -2.68 -30.49
C PHE A 278 -17.10 -3.75 -29.57
N ARG A 279 -18.40 -4.06 -29.73
CA ARG A 279 -19.11 -5.07 -28.92
C ARG A 279 -18.88 -6.50 -29.45
N GLY A 280 -18.75 -6.69 -30.77
CA GLY A 280 -18.43 -7.98 -31.38
C GLY A 280 -17.03 -8.52 -31.03
N LEU A 281 -16.00 -7.65 -31.00
CA LEU A 281 -14.61 -8.08 -30.78
C LEU A 281 -14.36 -8.59 -29.35
N PHE A 282 -15.01 -7.98 -28.35
CA PHE A 282 -14.97 -8.46 -26.96
C PHE A 282 -15.76 -9.75 -26.76
N GLY A 283 -16.87 -9.93 -27.50
CA GLY A 283 -17.65 -11.17 -27.53
C GLY A 283 -16.86 -12.34 -28.12
N MET A 284 -16.07 -12.10 -29.17
CA MET A 284 -15.24 -13.12 -29.81
C MET A 284 -14.02 -13.53 -28.95
N MET A 285 -13.43 -12.58 -28.19
CA MET A 285 -12.36 -12.87 -27.24
C MET A 285 -12.83 -13.63 -25.99
N LYS A 286 -14.08 -13.44 -25.54
CA LYS A 286 -14.67 -14.25 -24.46
C LYS A 286 -14.95 -15.69 -24.89
N ARG A 287 -15.39 -15.94 -26.13
CA ARG A 287 -15.67 -17.30 -26.64
C ARG A 287 -14.40 -18.15 -26.84
N ARG A 288 -13.28 -17.56 -27.27
CA ARG A 288 -12.01 -18.31 -27.42
C ARG A 288 -11.36 -18.71 -26.10
N LYS A 289 -11.58 -17.94 -25.02
CA LYS A 289 -11.12 -18.33 -23.68
C LYS A 289 -12.02 -19.39 -23.05
N SER A 290 -13.32 -19.44 -23.38
CA SER A 290 -14.21 -20.50 -22.89
C SER A 290 -13.96 -21.85 -23.56
N GLU A 291 -13.68 -21.92 -24.87
CA GLU A 291 -13.40 -23.21 -25.54
C GLU A 291 -12.12 -23.89 -25.05
N ALA A 292 -11.05 -23.12 -24.76
CA ALA A 292 -9.80 -23.67 -24.24
C ALA A 292 -9.93 -24.16 -22.78
N VAL A 293 -10.84 -23.55 -22.01
CA VAL A 293 -11.19 -23.98 -20.65
C VAL A 293 -12.12 -25.19 -20.70
N MET A 294 -13.10 -25.22 -21.61
CA MET A 294 -14.02 -26.36 -21.78
C MET A 294 -13.31 -27.60 -22.31
N LYS A 295 -12.36 -27.48 -23.26
CA LYS A 295 -11.49 -28.62 -23.67
C LYS A 295 -10.61 -29.16 -22.55
N LYS A 296 -10.24 -28.32 -21.58
CA LYS A 296 -9.52 -28.75 -20.37
C LYS A 296 -10.43 -29.44 -19.36
N ILE A 297 -11.70 -29.05 -19.31
CA ILE A 297 -12.72 -29.66 -18.46
C ILE A 297 -13.17 -31.01 -19.03
N GLU A 298 -13.40 -31.14 -20.34
CA GLU A 298 -13.69 -32.43 -21.01
C GLU A 298 -12.53 -33.43 -20.88
N ALA A 299 -11.28 -32.94 -20.88
CA ALA A 299 -10.10 -33.78 -20.64
C ALA A 299 -9.96 -34.24 -19.17
N LEU A 300 -10.65 -33.59 -18.24
CA LEU A 300 -10.70 -33.97 -16.82
C LEU A 300 -11.88 -34.90 -16.49
N GLU A 301 -12.92 -34.91 -17.32
CA GLU A 301 -14.09 -35.80 -17.17
C GLU A 301 -13.85 -37.25 -17.61
N THR A 302 -12.72 -37.56 -18.23
CA THR A 302 -12.36 -38.94 -18.62
C THR A 302 -11.78 -39.78 -17.47
N ILE A 303 -11.59 -39.20 -16.29
CA ILE A 303 -11.11 -39.90 -15.09
C ILE A 303 -12.33 -40.21 -14.20
N LYS A 304 -12.89 -41.40 -14.38
CA LYS A 304 -14.03 -41.90 -13.58
C LYS A 304 -13.68 -42.01 -12.09
N GLY A 305 -14.48 -41.35 -11.25
CA GLY A 305 -14.58 -41.60 -9.80
C GLY A 305 -15.31 -40.48 -9.04
N SER A 306 -16.60 -40.67 -8.74
CA SER A 306 -17.53 -39.81 -7.97
C SER A 306 -16.90 -39.03 -6.79
N PRO A 307 -17.21 -37.73 -6.59
CA PRO A 307 -18.46 -37.30 -5.95
C PRO A 307 -18.95 -35.89 -6.38
N VAL A 308 -19.48 -35.71 -7.60
CA VAL A 308 -19.87 -34.38 -8.12
C VAL A 308 -21.33 -34.00 -7.80
N LYS A 309 -22.24 -34.97 -7.68
CA LYS A 309 -23.68 -34.69 -7.54
C LYS A 309 -24.12 -34.03 -6.21
N LYS A 310 -23.31 -34.06 -5.14
CA LYS A 310 -23.61 -33.35 -3.89
C LYS A 310 -23.02 -31.94 -3.82
N ALA A 311 -22.11 -31.58 -4.74
CA ALA A 311 -21.48 -30.26 -4.80
C ALA A 311 -22.28 -29.28 -5.66
N GLU A 312 -22.92 -29.76 -6.73
CA GLU A 312 -23.74 -28.94 -7.64
C GLU A 312 -24.99 -28.37 -6.93
N GLU A 313 -25.68 -29.19 -6.14
CA GLU A 313 -26.88 -28.77 -5.40
C GLU A 313 -26.58 -27.73 -4.28
N LYS A 314 -25.34 -27.74 -3.75
CA LYS A 314 -24.86 -26.74 -2.79
C LYS A 314 -24.36 -25.46 -3.46
N ALA A 315 -23.92 -25.53 -4.73
CA ALA A 315 -23.46 -24.38 -5.49
C ALA A 315 -24.65 -23.54 -5.99
N GLU A 316 -25.72 -24.17 -6.48
CA GLU A 316 -26.93 -23.48 -6.95
C GLU A 316 -27.60 -22.66 -5.84
N LYS A 317 -27.79 -23.24 -4.65
CA LYS A 317 -28.35 -22.52 -3.48
C LYS A 317 -27.46 -21.37 -2.99
N LYS A 318 -26.14 -21.43 -3.22
CA LYS A 318 -25.18 -20.39 -2.82
C LYS A 318 -25.14 -19.26 -3.87
N GLU A 319 -25.50 -19.54 -5.11
CA GLU A 319 -25.53 -18.59 -6.22
C GLU A 319 -26.83 -17.77 -6.25
N GLU A 320 -27.98 -18.38 -5.91
CA GLU A 320 -29.25 -17.65 -5.70
C GLU A 320 -29.15 -16.64 -4.54
N ARG A 321 -28.48 -17.03 -3.44
CA ARG A 321 -28.26 -16.15 -2.28
C ARG A 321 -27.31 -14.98 -2.60
N LYS A 322 -26.36 -15.16 -3.53
CA LYS A 322 -25.46 -14.10 -4.02
C LYS A 322 -26.15 -13.14 -5.00
N LYS A 323 -27.11 -13.61 -5.81
CA LYS A 323 -27.91 -12.75 -6.71
C LYS A 323 -28.78 -11.77 -5.92
N GLY A 324 -29.48 -12.24 -4.88
CA GLY A 324 -30.34 -11.38 -4.06
C GLY A 324 -29.59 -10.28 -3.28
N ILE A 325 -28.33 -10.51 -2.89
CA ILE A 325 -27.49 -9.49 -2.24
C ILE A 325 -26.98 -8.47 -3.26
N LYS A 326 -26.62 -8.91 -4.47
CA LYS A 326 -26.13 -8.05 -5.54
C LYS A 326 -27.23 -7.14 -6.10
N GLU A 327 -28.46 -7.63 -6.20
CA GLU A 327 -29.62 -6.83 -6.61
C GLU A 327 -29.96 -5.75 -5.57
N LYS A 328 -29.99 -6.09 -4.27
CA LYS A 328 -30.16 -5.11 -3.18
C LYS A 328 -29.04 -4.05 -3.12
N PHE A 329 -27.81 -4.44 -3.45
CA PHE A 329 -26.67 -3.51 -3.49
C PHE A 329 -26.71 -2.58 -4.72
N ILE A 330 -27.23 -3.06 -5.86
CA ILE A 330 -27.47 -2.23 -7.04
C ILE A 330 -28.64 -1.27 -6.80
N GLU A 331 -29.69 -1.69 -6.11
CA GLU A 331 -30.82 -0.84 -5.70
C GLU A 331 -30.38 0.30 -4.77
N PHE A 332 -29.46 0.01 -3.84
CA PHE A 332 -28.85 0.99 -2.94
C PHE A 332 -27.96 2.01 -3.68
N LEU A 333 -27.28 1.59 -4.77
CA LEU A 333 -26.45 2.49 -5.58
C LEU A 333 -27.26 3.35 -6.57
N HIS A 334 -28.51 2.97 -6.84
CA HIS A 334 -29.40 3.67 -7.77
C HIS A 334 -30.39 4.63 -7.09
N THR A 335 -30.39 4.73 -5.76
CA THR A 335 -31.17 5.73 -5.01
C THR A 335 -30.33 7.00 -4.78
N ASP A 336 -30.52 7.96 -5.70
CA ASP A 336 -30.33 9.42 -5.61
C ASP A 336 -28.99 10.01 -5.12
N TYR A 337 -28.09 10.22 -6.08
CA TYR A 337 -27.28 11.45 -6.13
C TYR A 337 -27.58 12.20 -7.43
N ASP A 338 -28.66 12.99 -7.44
CA ASP A 338 -28.97 13.90 -8.56
C ASP A 338 -27.98 15.08 -8.58
N LEU A 339 -26.96 14.93 -9.44
CA LEU A 339 -25.91 15.92 -9.70
C LEU A 339 -26.41 17.23 -10.36
N LYS A 340 -27.71 17.36 -10.67
CA LYS A 340 -28.28 18.62 -11.18
C LYS A 340 -28.67 19.61 -10.07
N THR A 341 -29.00 19.14 -8.88
CA THR A 341 -29.43 20.02 -7.76
C THR A 341 -28.25 20.72 -7.07
N LEU A 342 -27.04 20.16 -7.17
CA LEU A 342 -25.81 20.72 -6.60
C LEU A 342 -25.21 21.89 -7.41
N LYS A 343 -25.61 22.07 -8.68
CA LYS A 343 -25.16 23.22 -9.50
C LYS A 343 -25.98 24.50 -9.29
N ALA A 344 -27.14 24.42 -8.65
CA ALA A 344 -28.01 25.58 -8.38
C ALA A 344 -27.67 26.32 -7.06
N LYS A 345 -26.96 25.69 -6.11
CA LYS A 345 -26.62 26.31 -4.81
C LYS A 345 -25.28 27.07 -4.76
N LYS A 346 -24.58 27.23 -5.89
CA LYS A 346 -23.29 27.93 -5.94
C LYS A 346 -23.41 29.45 -6.19
N LYS A 347 -24.57 30.05 -5.90
CA LYS A 347 -24.82 31.49 -6.10
C LYS A 347 -25.39 32.24 -4.90
N GLU A 348 -25.45 31.64 -3.71
CA GLU A 348 -25.96 32.32 -2.48
C GLU A 348 -25.22 31.97 -1.18
N ILE A 349 -23.93 31.61 -1.26
CA ILE A 349 -23.00 31.64 -0.13
C ILE A 349 -21.67 32.14 -0.70
#